data_AF-A0A9Q8SMN7-F1
#
_entry.id   AF-A0A9Q8SMN7-F1
#
_cell.length_a   1.000
_cell.length_b   1.000
_cell.length_c   1.000
_cell.angle_alpha   90.00
_cell.angle_beta   90.00
_cell.angle_gamma   90.00
#
_symmetry.space_group_name_H-M   'P 1'
#
loop_
_entity.id
_entity.type
_entity.pdbx_description
1 polymer ?
#
loop_
_entity_poly.entity_id
_entity_poly.type
_entity_poly.pdbx_seq_one_letter_code
_entity_poly.pdbx_strand_id
1 'polypeptide(L)'
;MLRLRGADNSVAELFIVQMIQGLGSGIMQLSILVPAQVVVPHREMPQITALVICCSVIGGSIGGCIAGGIYTNTFKPMLYKYLGASASPELVDSLFDSIVGTAPAWGTPERNAINHAFTDVMKFMVYTAVGASAPGVILAWFLPDFILPDRNNMVEE
;
A
#
# COMPACT_ATOMS: atom_id res chain seq x y z
N MET A 1 1.79 4.24 -11.00
CA MET A 1 2.10 3.00 -10.24
C MET A 1 2.63 1.90 -11.16
N LEU A 2 1.81 1.28 -12.01
CA LEU A 2 2.20 0.07 -12.77
C LEU A 2 3.36 0.22 -13.78
N ARG A 3 3.49 1.38 -14.42
CA ARG A 3 4.57 1.67 -15.39
C ARG A 3 5.75 2.44 -14.79
N LEU A 4 5.45 3.33 -13.84
CA LEU A 4 6.38 4.33 -13.30
C LEU A 4 7.19 3.87 -12.08
N ARG A 5 6.95 2.65 -11.57
CA ARG A 5 7.65 2.07 -10.41
C ARG A 5 8.67 0.98 -10.78
N GLY A 6 9.12 0.95 -12.03
CA GLY A 6 10.13 -0.01 -12.50
C GLY A 6 11.56 0.46 -12.30
N ALA A 7 12.50 -0.50 -12.28
CA ALA A 7 13.94 -0.31 -12.07
C ALA A 7 14.59 0.80 -12.92
N ASP A 8 14.08 1.06 -14.12
CA ASP A 8 14.65 2.03 -15.06
C ASP A 8 14.02 3.44 -14.96
N ASN A 9 13.05 3.65 -14.06
CA ASN A 9 12.33 4.92 -13.96
C ASN A 9 13.09 5.94 -13.11
N SER A 10 12.90 7.22 -13.42
CA SER A 10 13.58 8.31 -12.71
C SER A 10 13.09 8.42 -11.27
N VAL A 11 13.99 8.83 -10.36
CA VAL A 11 13.65 9.13 -8.96
C VAL A 11 12.50 10.15 -8.87
N ALA A 12 12.44 11.09 -9.82
CA ALA A 12 11.35 12.07 -9.89
C ALA A 12 9.98 11.42 -10.16
N GLU A 13 9.93 10.38 -11.01
CA GLU A 13 8.69 9.66 -11.32
C GLU A 13 8.20 8.85 -10.11
N LEU A 14 9.13 8.20 -9.40
CA LEU A 14 8.84 7.50 -8.14
C LEU A 14 8.28 8.46 -7.08
N PHE A 15 8.88 9.64 -6.96
CA PHE A 15 8.45 10.67 -6.02
C PHE A 15 7.02 11.15 -6.31
N ILE A 16 6.71 11.48 -7.56
CA ILE A 16 5.37 11.94 -7.97
C ILE A 16 4.33 10.85 -7.68
N VAL A 17 4.65 9.59 -8.00
CA VAL A 17 3.74 8.46 -7.74
C VAL A 17 3.48 8.28 -6.24
N GLN A 18 4.50 8.45 -5.39
CA GLN A 18 4.35 8.35 -3.94
C GLN A 18 3.53 9.51 -3.37
N MET A 19 3.70 10.72 -3.91
CA MET A 19 2.91 11.89 -3.52
C MET A 19 1.42 11.70 -3.83
N ILE A 20 1.08 11.27 -5.05
CA ILE A 20 -0.30 11.01 -5.44
C ILE A 20 -0.92 9.93 -4.55
N GLN A 21 -0.16 8.89 -4.22
CA GLN A 21 -0.63 7.83 -3.30
C GLN A 21 -0.92 8.37 -1.90
N GLY A 22 -0.01 9.17 -1.34
CA GLY A 22 -0.20 9.78 -0.02
C GLY A 22 -1.43 10.68 0.02
N LEU A 23 -1.61 11.51 -1.01
CA LEU A 23 -2.76 12.41 -1.11
C LEU A 23 -4.08 11.64 -1.22
N GLY A 24 -4.13 10.62 -2.08
CA GLY A 24 -5.32 9.78 -2.24
C GLY A 24 -5.69 9.03 -0.95
N SER A 25 -4.69 8.50 -0.24
CA SER A 25 -4.90 7.83 1.06
C SER A 25 -5.49 8.78 2.10
N GLY A 26 -4.99 10.02 2.18
CA GLY A 26 -5.49 11.03 3.12
C GLY A 26 -6.94 11.43 2.84
N ILE A 27 -7.28 11.68 1.57
CA ILE A 27 -8.66 12.02 1.17
C ILE A 27 -9.61 10.88 1.55
N MET A 28 -9.28 9.64 1.20
CA MET A 28 -10.12 8.48 1.49
C MET A 28 -10.35 8.28 2.99
N GLN A 29 -9.32 8.51 3.81
CA GLN A 29 -9.44 8.38 5.26
C GLN A 29 -10.39 9.43 5.85
N LEU A 30 -10.32 10.69 5.39
CA LEU A 30 -11.21 11.76 5.83
C LEU A 30 -12.66 11.53 5.38
N SER A 31 -12.86 10.98 4.18
CA SER A 31 -14.20 10.68 3.65
C SER A 31 -14.97 9.66 4.49
N ILE A 32 -14.30 8.80 5.26
CA ILE A 32 -14.95 7.83 6.16
C ILE A 32 -15.05 8.37 7.58
N LEU A 33 -13.98 9.01 8.07
CA LEU A 33 -13.89 9.46 9.46
C LEU A 33 -14.87 10.59 9.76
N VAL A 34 -14.97 11.59 8.87
CA VAL A 34 -15.80 12.77 9.11
C VAL A 34 -17.30 12.42 9.15
N PRO A 35 -17.88 11.69 8.18
CA PRO A 35 -19.30 11.33 8.25
C PRO A 35 -19.66 10.46 9.46
N ALA A 36 -18.77 9.53 9.83
CA ALA A 36 -18.98 8.69 11.02
C ALA A 36 -19.10 9.53 12.30
N GLN A 37 -18.31 10.60 12.39
CA GLN A 37 -18.34 11.55 13.49
C GLN A 37 -19.62 12.42 13.47
N VAL A 38 -20.11 12.82 12.30
CA VAL A 38 -21.28 13.71 12.19
C VAL A 38 -22.59 13.09 12.70
N VAL A 39 -22.73 11.77 12.60
CA VAL A 39 -23.98 11.06 12.95
C VAL A 39 -24.14 10.86 14.46
N VAL A 40 -23.07 11.01 15.25
CA VAL A 40 -23.10 10.74 16.70
C VAL A 40 -23.06 11.99 17.57
N PRO A 41 -23.60 11.93 18.81
CA PRO A 41 -23.46 13.02 19.78
C PRO A 41 -21.99 13.27 20.16
N HIS A 42 -21.66 14.50 20.57
CA HIS A 42 -20.28 14.89 20.92
C HIS A 42 -19.63 14.00 22.00
N ARG A 43 -20.43 13.43 22.93
CA ARG A 43 -19.95 12.49 23.96
C ARG A 43 -19.46 11.16 23.40
N GLU A 44 -19.98 10.73 22.25
CA GLU A 44 -19.68 9.43 21.64
C GLU A 44 -18.67 9.53 20.47
N MET A 45 -18.30 10.76 20.08
CA MET A 45 -17.28 11.03 19.05
C MET A 45 -15.97 10.26 19.24
N PRO A 46 -15.39 10.16 20.46
CA PRO A 46 -14.15 9.41 20.65
C PRO A 46 -14.33 7.91 20.41
N GLN A 47 -15.50 7.36 20.74
CA GLN A 47 -15.81 5.94 20.60
C GLN A 47 -15.92 5.54 19.13
N ILE A 48 -16.63 6.33 18.32
CA ILE A 48 -16.71 6.10 16.87
C ILE A 48 -15.35 6.28 16.19
N THR A 49 -14.60 7.31 16.59
CA THR A 49 -13.25 7.54 16.06
C THR A 49 -12.34 6.34 16.33
N ALA A 50 -12.36 5.81 17.56
CA ALA A 50 -11.60 4.64 17.93
C ALA A 50 -12.01 3.40 17.11
N LEU A 51 -13.31 3.22 16.86
CA LEU A 51 -13.82 2.12 16.04
C LEU A 51 -13.32 2.22 14.58
N VAL A 52 -13.41 3.39 13.96
CA VAL A 52 -12.94 3.62 12.59
C VAL A 52 -11.43 3.38 12.46
N ILE A 53 -10.65 3.87 13.42
CA ILE A 53 -9.19 3.66 13.44
C ILE A 53 -8.87 2.17 13.65
N CYS A 54 -9.59 1.48 14.55
CA CYS A 54 -9.42 0.05 14.79
C CYS A 54 -9.64 -0.76 13.50
N CYS A 55 -10.74 -0.51 12.78
CA CYS A 55 -11.00 -1.14 11.49
C CYS A 55 -9.88 -0.85 10.47
N SER A 56 -9.33 0.37 10.48
CA SER A 56 -8.24 0.76 9.58
C SER A 56 -6.95 -0.01 9.89
N VAL A 57 -6.60 -0.20 11.16
CA VAL A 57 -5.42 -0.98 11.59
C VAL A 57 -5.58 -2.46 11.22
N ILE A 58 -6.78 -3.03 11.39
CA ILE A 58 -7.09 -4.40 10.98
C ILE A 58 -6.92 -4.54 9.46
N GLY A 59 -7.47 -3.61 8.67
CA GLY A 59 -7.30 -3.59 7.22
C GLY A 59 -5.82 -3.50 6.80
N GLY A 60 -5.05 -2.64 7.46
CA GLY A 60 -3.60 -2.53 7.25
C GLY A 60 -2.85 -3.83 7.55
N SER A 61 -3.26 -4.54 8.61
CA SER A 61 -2.67 -5.82 9.01
C SER A 61 -2.96 -6.92 7.97
N ILE A 62 -4.22 -7.02 7.51
CA ILE A 62 -4.63 -7.96 6.46
C ILE A 62 -3.86 -7.69 5.16
N GLY A 63 -3.79 -6.42 4.75
CA GLY A 63 -3.03 -6.02 3.56
C GLY A 63 -1.53 -6.35 3.68
N GLY A 64 -0.94 -6.15 4.86
CA GLY A 64 0.43 -6.53 5.17
C GLY A 64 0.67 -8.04 5.05
N CYS A 65 -0.25 -8.87 5.57
CA CYS A 65 -0.17 -10.32 5.44
C CYS A 65 -0.26 -10.79 3.98
N ILE A 66 -1.16 -10.21 3.20
CA ILE A 66 -1.30 -10.54 1.76
C ILE A 66 -0.03 -10.14 1.00
N ALA A 67 0.48 -8.93 1.22
CA ALA A 67 1.72 -8.46 0.60
C ALA A 67 2.91 -9.34 0.98
N GLY A 68 3.03 -9.70 2.27
CA GLY A 68 4.06 -10.63 2.75
C GLY A 68 3.96 -12.00 2.09
N GLY A 69 2.75 -12.56 1.98
CA GLY A 69 2.51 -13.84 1.30
C GLY A 69 2.83 -13.81 -0.19
N ILE A 70 2.54 -12.70 -0.88
CA ILE A 70 2.94 -12.52 -2.29
C ILE A 70 4.46 -12.46 -2.39
N TYR A 71 5.11 -11.68 -1.53
CA TYR A 71 6.56 -11.51 -1.54
C TYR A 71 7.28 -12.86 -1.35
N THR A 72 6.94 -13.60 -0.31
CA THR A 72 7.61 -14.87 0.04
C THR A 72 7.44 -15.93 -1.04
N ASN A 73 6.29 -16.00 -1.68
CA ASN A 73 6.00 -16.98 -2.73
C ASN A 73 6.55 -16.60 -4.11
N THR A 74 6.69 -15.30 -4.42
CA THR A 74 7.06 -14.84 -5.77
C THR A 74 8.50 -14.35 -5.89
N PHE A 75 9.14 -13.91 -4.80
CA PHE A 75 10.48 -13.31 -4.88
C PHE A 75 11.58 -14.32 -5.23
N LYS A 76 11.65 -15.49 -4.56
CA LYS A 76 12.65 -16.51 -4.88
C LYS A 76 12.55 -17.01 -6.34
N PRO A 77 11.36 -17.38 -6.87
CA PRO A 77 11.23 -17.77 -8.27
C PRO A 77 11.67 -16.69 -9.26
N MET A 78 11.40 -15.42 -8.96
CA MET A 78 11.78 -14.31 -9.83
C MET A 78 13.29 -14.05 -9.79
N LEU A 79 13.93 -14.22 -8.63
CA LEU A 79 15.40 -14.17 -8.54
C LEU A 79 16.03 -15.25 -9.42
N TYR A 80 15.58 -16.51 -9.33
CA TYR A 80 16.08 -17.57 -10.21
C TYR A 80 15.90 -17.25 -11.70
N LYS A 81 14.75 -16.68 -12.07
CA LYS A 81 14.45 -16.30 -13.45
C LYS A 81 15.38 -15.22 -13.99
N TYR A 82 15.70 -14.20 -13.19
CA TYR A 82 16.50 -13.05 -13.62
C TYR A 82 18.02 -13.24 -13.46
N LEU A 83 18.47 -13.94 -12.41
CA LEU A 83 19.89 -14.26 -12.21
C LEU A 83 20.36 -15.43 -13.08
N GLY A 84 19.47 -16.34 -13.49
CA GLY A 84 19.76 -17.43 -14.41
C GLY A 84 20.95 -18.28 -13.94
N ALA A 85 22.01 -18.33 -14.76
CA ALA A 85 23.21 -19.11 -14.47
C ALA A 85 24.01 -18.61 -13.25
N SER A 86 23.82 -17.36 -12.83
CA SER A 86 24.46 -16.78 -11.64
C SER A 86 23.65 -17.02 -10.34
N ALA A 87 22.50 -17.69 -10.43
CA ALA A 87 21.64 -17.95 -9.29
C ALA A 87 22.14 -19.15 -8.47
N SER A 88 23.14 -18.93 -7.59
CA SER A 88 23.47 -19.93 -6.57
C SER A 88 22.36 -19.98 -5.50
N PRO A 89 22.01 -21.16 -4.96
CA PRO A 89 21.04 -21.26 -3.87
C PRO A 89 21.41 -20.40 -2.66
N GLU A 90 22.71 -20.33 -2.30
CA GLU A 90 23.17 -19.48 -1.19
C GLU A 90 23.00 -17.99 -1.50
N LEU A 91 23.22 -17.58 -2.75
CA LEU A 91 23.02 -16.19 -3.17
C LEU A 91 21.54 -15.82 -3.13
N VAL A 92 20.64 -16.71 -3.58
CA VAL A 92 19.19 -16.44 -3.57
C VAL A 92 18.66 -16.36 -2.14
N ASP A 93 19.07 -17.26 -1.25
CA ASP A 93 18.65 -17.19 0.17
C ASP A 93 19.24 -15.96 0.88
N SER A 94 20.49 -15.62 0.62
CA SER A 94 21.09 -14.41 1.21
C SER A 94 20.49 -13.10 0.68
N LEU A 95 20.03 -13.05 -0.57
CA LEU A 95 19.30 -11.92 -1.14
C LEU A 95 17.85 -11.86 -0.64
N PHE A 96 17.24 -13.01 -0.37
CA PHE A 96 15.92 -13.10 0.24
C PHE A 96 15.93 -12.58 1.68
N ASP A 97 16.96 -12.95 2.45
CA ASP A 97 17.12 -12.54 3.85
C ASP A 97 17.61 -11.09 3.99
N SER A 98 18.45 -10.59 3.06
CA SER A 98 19.00 -9.24 3.13
C SER A 98 19.21 -8.60 1.76
N ILE A 99 18.21 -7.85 1.30
CA ILE A 99 18.29 -7.09 0.04
C ILE A 99 19.35 -5.97 0.10
N VAL A 100 19.58 -5.39 1.29
CA VAL A 100 20.45 -4.21 1.46
C VAL A 100 21.90 -4.60 1.73
N GLY A 101 22.14 -5.73 2.40
CA GLY A 101 23.47 -6.12 2.86
C GLY A 101 24.31 -6.93 1.87
N THR A 102 23.66 -7.70 0.98
CA THR A 102 24.34 -8.63 0.06
C THR A 102 24.24 -8.24 -1.41
N ALA A 103 23.52 -7.15 -1.70
CA ALA A 103 23.32 -6.74 -3.09
C ALA A 103 24.63 -6.21 -3.71
N PRO A 104 24.99 -6.65 -4.94
CA PRO A 104 26.22 -6.26 -5.63
C PRO A 104 26.38 -4.74 -5.83
N ALA A 105 27.54 -4.27 -6.27
CA ALA A 105 27.75 -2.85 -6.53
C ALA A 105 26.75 -2.28 -7.55
N TRP A 106 26.41 -1.00 -7.42
CA TRP A 106 25.55 -0.29 -8.36
C TRP A 106 26.15 -0.30 -9.77
N GLY A 107 25.32 -0.61 -10.78
CA GLY A 107 25.75 -0.71 -12.18
C GLY A 107 26.20 -2.10 -12.65
N THR A 108 26.24 -3.10 -11.76
CA THR A 108 26.52 -4.49 -12.15
C THR A 108 25.30 -5.12 -12.84
N PRO A 109 25.50 -6.03 -13.83
CA PRO A 109 24.41 -6.76 -14.48
C PRO A 109 23.54 -7.55 -13.47
N GLU A 110 24.17 -8.10 -12.45
CA GLU A 110 23.52 -8.88 -11.38
C GLU A 110 22.57 -8.01 -10.56
N ARG A 111 22.97 -6.78 -10.20
CA ARG A 111 22.08 -5.86 -9.48
C ARG A 111 20.91 -5.39 -10.33
N ASN A 112 21.11 -5.19 -11.63
CA ASN A 112 20.00 -4.87 -12.54
C ASN A 112 19.00 -6.04 -12.64
N ALA A 113 19.49 -7.28 -12.72
CA ALA A 113 18.66 -8.47 -12.68
C ALA A 113 17.83 -8.57 -11.37
N ILE A 114 18.45 -8.30 -10.22
CA ILE A 114 17.76 -8.25 -8.92
C ILE A 114 16.70 -7.13 -8.90
N ASN A 115 17.03 -5.94 -9.40
CA ASN A 115 16.10 -4.81 -9.46
C ASN A 115 14.88 -5.12 -10.36
N HIS A 116 15.07 -5.85 -11.46
CA HIS A 116 13.97 -6.31 -12.32
C HIS A 116 13.12 -7.37 -11.63
N ALA A 117 13.74 -8.34 -10.93
CA ALA A 117 13.01 -9.32 -10.13
C ALA A 117 12.13 -8.64 -9.07
N PHE A 118 12.68 -7.67 -8.34
CA PHE A 118 11.95 -6.89 -7.35
C PHE A 118 10.82 -6.05 -7.97
N THR A 119 11.09 -5.41 -9.10
CA THR A 119 10.10 -4.63 -9.86
C THR A 119 8.87 -5.48 -10.20
N ASP A 120 9.07 -6.71 -10.66
CA ASP A 120 7.95 -7.57 -11.05
C ASP A 120 7.15 -8.09 -9.85
N VAL A 121 7.83 -8.42 -8.73
CA VAL A 121 7.13 -8.74 -7.48
C VAL A 121 6.27 -7.56 -7.00
N MET A 122 6.82 -6.36 -7.06
CA MET A 122 6.09 -5.13 -6.72
C MET A 122 4.88 -4.91 -7.64
N LYS A 123 4.94 -5.29 -8.94
CA LYS A 123 3.78 -5.22 -9.84
C LYS A 123 2.66 -6.17 -9.39
N PHE A 124 2.98 -7.40 -8.97
CA PHE A 124 1.97 -8.34 -8.44
C PHE A 124 1.27 -7.80 -7.19
N MET A 125 2.03 -7.17 -6.29
CA MET A 125 1.44 -6.49 -5.12
C MET A 125 0.53 -5.34 -5.53
N VAL A 126 0.93 -4.53 -6.51
CA VAL A 126 0.11 -3.42 -7.01
C VAL A 126 -1.17 -3.92 -7.68
N TYR A 127 -1.12 -4.99 -8.48
CA TYR A 127 -2.33 -5.59 -9.06
C TYR A 127 -3.31 -6.06 -7.99
N THR A 128 -2.80 -6.71 -6.94
CA THR A 128 -3.61 -7.17 -5.81
C THR A 128 -4.21 -5.99 -5.05
N ALA A 129 -3.44 -4.93 -4.83
CA ALA A 129 -3.92 -3.71 -4.16
C ALA A 129 -5.02 -2.99 -4.95
N VAL A 130 -4.87 -2.89 -6.28
CA VAL A 130 -5.89 -2.29 -7.16
C VAL A 130 -7.16 -3.15 -7.18
N GLY A 131 -7.02 -4.48 -7.20
CA GLY A 131 -8.16 -5.40 -7.08
C GLY A 131 -8.89 -5.24 -5.74
N ALA A 132 -8.13 -5.15 -4.64
CA ALA A 132 -8.68 -4.99 -3.30
C ALA A 132 -9.33 -3.61 -3.07
N SER A 133 -8.95 -2.57 -3.83
CA SER A 133 -9.56 -1.24 -3.70
C SER A 133 -10.89 -1.11 -4.46
N ALA A 134 -11.18 -1.98 -5.42
CA ALA A 134 -12.39 -1.90 -6.23
C ALA A 134 -13.70 -1.98 -5.40
N PRO A 135 -13.85 -2.90 -4.42
CA PRO A 135 -15.03 -2.93 -3.56
C PRO A 135 -15.22 -1.63 -2.77
N GLY A 136 -14.14 -1.01 -2.28
CA GLY A 136 -14.21 0.23 -1.51
C GLY A 136 -14.75 1.41 -2.33
N VAL A 137 -14.35 1.51 -3.60
CA VAL A 137 -14.86 2.53 -4.53
C VAL A 137 -16.34 2.30 -4.84
N ILE A 138 -16.74 1.04 -5.03
CA ILE A 138 -18.15 0.69 -5.28
C ILE A 138 -19.00 1.03 -4.06
N LEU A 139 -18.54 0.72 -2.85
CA LEU A 139 -19.24 1.04 -1.61
C LEU A 139 -19.35 2.54 -1.37
N ALA A 140 -18.40 3.35 -1.83
CA ALA A 140 -18.47 4.80 -1.73
C ALA A 140 -19.68 5.39 -2.47
N TRP A 141 -20.14 4.78 -3.57
CA TRP A 141 -21.38 5.22 -4.24
C TRP A 141 -22.66 4.95 -3.45
N PHE A 142 -22.61 4.06 -2.46
CA PHE A 142 -23.74 3.81 -1.57
C PHE A 142 -23.72 4.68 -0.31
N LEU A 143 -22.70 5.54 -0.15
CA LEU A 143 -22.64 6.45 0.98
C LEU A 143 -23.67 7.58 0.78
N PRO A 144 -24.67 7.73 1.66
CA PRO A 144 -25.64 8.81 1.54
C PRO A 144 -24.98 10.16 1.85
N ASP A 145 -25.47 11.21 1.21
CA ASP A 145 -25.01 12.59 1.46
C ASP A 145 -25.40 13.01 2.88
N PHE A 146 -24.41 13.04 3.78
CA PHE A 146 -24.59 13.56 5.12
C PHE A 146 -24.41 15.08 5.12
N ILE A 147 -25.52 15.81 5.26
CA ILE A 147 -25.50 17.24 5.58
C ILE A 147 -25.19 17.37 7.07
N LEU A 148 -24.25 18.25 7.41
CA LEU A 148 -23.94 18.60 8.81
C LEU A 148 -25.22 19.11 9.50
N PRO A 149 -25.80 18.38 10.47
CA PRO A 149 -26.96 18.88 11.21
C PRO A 149 -26.49 19.91 12.25
N ASP A 150 -27.16 21.05 12.35
CA ASP A 150 -26.87 22.08 13.36
C ASP A 150 -27.03 21.60 14.82
N ARG A 151 -27.61 20.40 15.02
CA ARG A 151 -27.93 19.78 16.31
C ARG A 151 -26.72 19.45 17.20
N ASN A 152 -25.49 19.59 16.70
CA ASN A 152 -24.25 19.32 17.43
C ASN A 152 -23.42 20.60 17.70
N ASN A 153 -23.92 21.79 17.35
CA ASN A 153 -23.26 23.06 17.70
C ASN A 153 -23.46 23.35 19.19
N MET A 154 -22.36 23.63 19.92
CA MET A 154 -22.40 24.07 21.33
C MET A 154 -22.90 25.51 21.51
N VAL A 155 -23.45 26.11 20.46
CA VAL A 155 -24.00 27.48 20.47
C VAL A 155 -25.50 27.37 20.16
N GLU A 156 -26.24 26.88 21.14
CA GLU A 156 -27.66 27.21 21.28
C GLU A 156 -27.75 28.19 22.46
N GLU A 157 -28.34 29.36 22.23
CA GLU A 157 -28.79 30.28 23.30
C GLU A 157 -29.83 29.62 24.21
#